data_AF-A0A075LR77-F1
#
_entry.id   AF-A0A075LR77-F1
#
_cell.length_a   1.000
_cell.length_b   1.000
_cell.length_c   1.000
_cell.angle_alpha   90.00
_cell.angle_beta   90.00
_cell.angle_gamma   90.00
#
_symmetry.space_group_name_H-M   'P 1'
#
loop_
_entity.id
_entity.type
_entity.pdbx_description
1 polymer ?
#
loop_
_entity_poly.entity_id
_entity_poly.type
_entity_poly.pdbx_seq_one_letter_code
_entity_poly.pdbx_strand_id
1 'polypeptide(L)'
;MRRQSFFEALFGKKDDLHYLPLEKLEELVEKAGGHIIKSGTFEPALPHYLAYIPREYVAQIKDEKKRVELLERRDKAHEKWKRGTEHPPVGWLLVKP
;
A
#
# COMPACT_ATOMS: atom_id res chain seq x y z
N MET A 1 6.41 7.41 17.07
CA MET A 1 7.26 6.55 16.20
C MET A 1 6.71 6.67 14.78
N ARG A 2 7.51 7.18 13.82
CA ARG A 2 7.03 7.46 12.45
C ARG A 2 6.94 6.15 11.65
N ARG A 3 5.90 5.95 10.84
CA ARG A 3 5.63 4.71 10.08
C ARG A 3 6.86 4.18 9.31
N GLN A 4 7.69 5.08 8.82
CA GLN A 4 8.93 4.81 8.09
C GLN A 4 9.94 3.98 8.90
N SER A 5 10.12 4.30 10.18
CA SER A 5 11.06 3.56 11.04
C SER A 5 10.56 2.15 11.37
N PHE A 6 9.25 1.91 11.32
CA PHE A 6 8.66 0.57 11.49
C PHE A 6 8.87 -0.31 10.25
N PHE A 7 8.77 0.27 9.06
CA PHE A 7 9.00 -0.44 7.80
C PHE A 7 10.49 -0.73 7.55
N GLU A 8 11.38 0.22 7.84
CA GLU A 8 12.84 0.01 7.74
C GLU A 8 13.32 -1.11 8.67
N ALA A 9 12.77 -1.18 9.88
CA ALA A 9 13.11 -2.21 10.86
C ALA A 9 12.61 -3.62 10.46
N LEU A 10 11.52 -3.71 9.71
CA LEU A 10 10.91 -5.00 9.32
C LEU A 10 11.41 -5.56 7.99
N PHE A 11 11.76 -4.69 7.03
CA PHE A 11 12.03 -5.11 5.64
C PHE A 11 13.43 -4.70 5.13
N GLY A 12 14.26 -4.07 5.97
CA GLY A 12 15.55 -3.51 5.57
C GLY A 12 15.42 -2.17 4.83
N LYS A 13 16.56 -1.64 4.35
CA LYS A 13 16.58 -0.44 3.48
C LYS A 13 15.95 -0.83 2.13
N LYS A 14 14.73 -0.37 1.90
CA LYS A 14 13.94 -0.70 0.70
C LYS A 14 14.30 0.29 -0.42
N ASP A 15 15.08 -0.15 -1.41
CA ASP A 15 15.53 0.68 -2.54
C ASP A 15 14.68 0.55 -3.82
N ASP A 16 13.56 -0.18 -3.81
CA ASP A 16 12.77 -0.39 -5.03
C ASP A 16 11.41 0.32 -4.99
N LEU A 17 11.31 1.37 -5.84
CA LEU A 17 10.11 2.14 -6.21
C LEU A 17 9.49 3.03 -5.11
N HIS A 18 10.08 4.21 -4.90
CA HIS A 18 9.36 5.34 -4.33
C HIS A 18 8.35 5.88 -5.34
N TYR A 19 7.07 5.55 -5.17
CA TYR A 19 6.01 6.35 -5.76
C TYR A 19 6.17 7.78 -5.25
N LEU A 20 6.20 8.73 -6.19
CA LEU A 20 6.21 10.14 -5.84
C LEU A 20 4.95 10.45 -5.02
N PRO A 21 5.08 11.19 -3.90
CA PRO A 21 3.92 11.73 -3.20
C PRO A 21 3.02 12.49 -4.17
N LEU A 22 1.71 12.52 -3.92
CA LEU A 22 0.76 13.19 -4.80
C LEU A 22 1.16 14.64 -5.05
N GLU A 23 1.62 15.33 -4.00
CA GLU A 23 2.07 16.72 -4.05
C GLU A 23 3.25 16.90 -5.02
N LYS A 24 4.12 15.88 -5.09
CA LYS A 24 5.27 15.91 -6.00
C LYS A 24 4.86 15.63 -7.45
N LEU A 25 3.82 14.82 -7.65
CA LEU A 25 3.22 14.61 -8.97
C LEU A 25 2.52 15.87 -9.47
N GLU A 26 1.80 16.57 -8.59
CA GLU A 26 1.13 17.85 -8.90
C GLU A 26 2.15 18.91 -9.33
N GLU A 27 3.23 19.09 -8.54
CA GLU A 27 4.31 20.04 -8.84
C GLU A 27 4.95 19.80 -10.21
N LEU A 28 5.14 18.53 -10.60
CA LEU A 28 5.73 18.17 -11.89
C LEU A 28 4.81 18.51 -13.06
N VAL A 29 3.49 18.29 -12.91
CA VAL A 29 2.52 18.60 -13.96
C VAL A 29 2.40 20.10 -14.17
N GLU A 30 2.35 20.90 -13.10
CA GLU A 30 2.33 22.36 -13.20
C GLU A 30 3.60 22.90 -13.86
N LYS A 31 4.78 22.39 -13.49
CA LYS A 31 6.06 22.76 -14.11
C LYS A 31 6.12 22.42 -15.60
N ALA A 32 5.44 21.37 -16.02
CA ALA A 32 5.32 21.00 -17.43
C ALA A 32 4.28 21.85 -18.20
N GLY A 33 3.60 22.80 -17.53
CA GLY A 33 2.57 23.65 -18.13
C GLY A 33 1.18 23.01 -18.19
N GLY A 34 0.98 21.84 -17.56
CA GLY A 34 -0.32 21.18 -17.50
C GLY A 34 -1.24 21.81 -16.46
N HIS A 35 -2.54 21.78 -16.70
CA HIS A 35 -3.54 22.27 -15.75
C HIS A 35 -4.27 21.11 -15.07
N ILE A 36 -4.09 20.95 -13.76
CA ILE A 36 -4.70 19.86 -12.98
C ILE A 36 -6.18 20.19 -12.73
N ILE A 37 -7.08 19.37 -13.27
CA ILE A 37 -8.53 19.48 -13.07
C ILE A 37 -8.94 18.84 -11.74
N LYS A 38 -8.34 17.69 -11.42
CA LYS A 38 -8.62 16.92 -10.20
C LYS A 38 -7.47 15.99 -9.87
N SER A 39 -7.24 15.78 -8.58
CA SER A 39 -6.24 14.85 -8.06
C SER A 39 -6.78 14.06 -6.88
N GLY A 40 -6.11 12.97 -6.53
CA GLY A 40 -6.41 12.23 -5.31
C GLY A 40 -5.54 11.00 -5.14
N THR A 41 -5.72 10.32 -4.02
CA THR A 41 -5.10 9.02 -3.74
C THR A 41 -6.19 7.97 -3.60
N PHE A 42 -5.99 6.78 -4.17
CA PHE A 42 -6.84 5.65 -3.83
C PHE A 42 -6.02 4.52 -3.20
N GLU A 43 -6.58 3.90 -2.16
CA GLU A 43 -6.01 2.72 -1.53
C GLU A 43 -6.81 1.49 -2.05
N PRO A 44 -6.17 0.54 -2.74
CA PRO A 44 -6.85 -0.67 -3.17
C PRO A 44 -7.40 -1.42 -1.94
N ALA A 45 -8.63 -1.93 -2.03
CA ALA A 45 -9.43 -2.41 -0.90
C ALA A 45 -8.90 -3.63 -0.10
N LEU A 46 -7.63 -4.02 -0.23
CA LEU A 46 -7.00 -4.95 0.69
C LEU A 46 -5.61 -4.47 1.13
N PRO A 47 -5.34 -4.40 2.44
CA PRO A 47 -4.05 -3.98 2.92
C PRO A 47 -3.00 -5.07 2.71
N HIS A 48 -2.05 -4.74 1.85
CA HIS A 48 -0.89 -5.57 1.53
C HIS A 48 -0.07 -6.05 2.71
N TYR A 49 -0.03 -5.24 3.77
CA TYR A 49 0.68 -5.63 4.99
C TYR A 49 0.17 -6.97 5.55
N LEU A 50 -1.09 -7.34 5.31
CA LEU A 50 -1.64 -8.62 5.76
C LEU A 50 -0.95 -9.81 5.09
N ALA A 51 -0.58 -9.70 3.81
CA ALA A 51 0.08 -10.77 3.06
C ALA A 51 1.44 -11.17 3.68
N TYR A 52 2.10 -10.22 4.36
CA TYR A 52 3.40 -10.41 4.99
C TYR A 52 3.33 -10.99 6.41
N ILE A 53 2.14 -11.09 7.02
CA ILE A 53 2.00 -11.70 8.34
C ILE A 53 2.15 -13.23 8.19
N PRO A 54 3.10 -13.87 8.90
CA PRO A 54 3.22 -15.33 8.84
C PRO A 54 1.95 -15.99 9.39
N ARG A 55 1.49 -17.01 8.69
CA ARG A 55 0.21 -17.67 9.00
C ARG A 55 0.23 -18.31 10.39
N GLU A 56 1.39 -18.78 10.82
CA GLU A 56 1.65 -19.43 12.11
C GLU A 56 1.43 -18.47 13.28
N TYR A 57 1.66 -17.17 13.09
CA TYR A 57 1.44 -16.15 14.11
C TYR A 57 -0.06 -15.87 14.28
N VAL A 58 -0.82 -15.84 13.18
CA VAL A 58 -2.28 -15.70 13.24
C VAL A 58 -2.93 -16.93 13.87
N ALA A 59 -2.39 -18.12 13.62
CA ALA A 59 -2.89 -19.38 14.19
C ALA A 59 -2.81 -19.42 15.73
N GLN A 60 -1.92 -18.64 16.35
CA GLN A 60 -1.77 -18.56 17.81
C GLN A 60 -2.83 -17.70 18.51
N ILE A 61 -3.65 -16.96 17.75
CA ILE A 61 -4.71 -16.12 18.33
C ILE A 61 -5.75 -17.00 19.02
N LYS A 62 -5.99 -16.79 20.32
CA LYS A 62 -6.93 -17.57 21.13
C LYS A 62 -8.40 -17.34 20.74
N ASP A 63 -8.74 -16.10 20.40
CA ASP A 63 -10.06 -15.71 19.92
C ASP A 63 -10.32 -16.29 18.53
N GLU A 64 -11.17 -17.31 18.47
CA GLU A 64 -11.45 -18.05 17.24
C GLU A 64 -12.04 -17.17 16.14
N LYS A 65 -12.99 -16.29 16.48
CA LYS A 65 -13.65 -15.43 15.51
C LYS A 65 -12.64 -14.49 14.84
N LYS A 66 -11.78 -13.86 15.64
CA LYS A 66 -10.70 -13.00 15.13
C LYS A 66 -9.66 -13.77 14.34
N ARG A 67 -9.31 -14.98 14.79
CA ARG A 67 -8.35 -15.85 14.09
C ARG A 67 -8.83 -16.19 12.69
N VAL A 68 -10.08 -16.65 12.55
CA VAL A 68 -10.68 -17.02 11.26
C VAL A 68 -10.77 -15.81 10.33
N GLU A 69 -11.31 -14.69 10.82
CA GLU A 69 -11.44 -13.47 10.02
C GLU A 69 -10.07 -12.96 9.52
N LEU A 70 -9.06 -12.98 10.38
CA LEU A 70 -7.73 -12.50 10.01
C LEU A 70 -7.01 -13.44 9.04
N LEU A 71 -7.18 -14.76 9.19
CA LEU A 71 -6.67 -15.75 8.23
C LEU A 71 -7.28 -15.54 6.85
N GLU A 72 -8.59 -15.36 6.75
CA GLU A 72 -9.26 -15.11 5.46
C GLU A 72 -8.78 -13.84 4.78
N ARG A 73 -8.66 -12.74 5.54
CA ARG A 73 -8.17 -11.46 5.01
C ARG A 73 -6.72 -11.54 4.58
N ARG A 74 -5.89 -12.25 5.34
CA ARG A 74 -4.48 -12.52 5.02
C ARG A 74 -4.36 -13.36 3.76
N ASP A 75 -5.13 -14.43 3.61
CA ASP A 75 -5.07 -15.31 2.45
C ASP A 75 -5.55 -14.58 1.18
N LYS A 76 -6.61 -13.77 1.29
CA LYS A 76 -7.04 -12.87 0.20
C LYS A 76 -5.95 -11.86 -0.19
N ALA A 77 -5.24 -11.28 0.77
CA ALA A 77 -4.13 -10.37 0.50
C ALA A 77 -2.95 -11.12 -0.14
N HIS A 78 -2.59 -12.30 0.38
CA HIS A 78 -1.48 -13.11 -0.14
C HIS A 78 -1.73 -13.63 -1.56
N GLU A 79 -2.96 -14.02 -1.90
CA GLU A 79 -3.33 -14.40 -3.26
C GLU A 79 -3.38 -13.22 -4.23
N LYS A 80 -3.59 -11.98 -3.75
CA LYS A 80 -3.43 -10.76 -4.55
C LYS A 80 -1.95 -10.42 -4.75
N TRP A 81 -1.16 -10.53 -3.68
CA TRP A 81 0.29 -10.34 -3.71
C TRP A 81 0.98 -11.31 -4.69
N LYS A 82 0.65 -12.61 -4.66
CA LYS A 82 1.19 -13.62 -5.60
C LYS A 82 0.90 -13.29 -7.07
N ARG A 83 -0.19 -12.57 -7.34
CA ARG A 83 -0.57 -12.09 -8.67
C ARG A 83 0.18 -10.81 -9.10
N GLY A 84 1.17 -10.39 -8.32
CA GLY A 84 2.08 -9.30 -8.65
C GLY A 84 1.52 -7.91 -8.35
N THR A 85 0.40 -7.79 -7.65
CA THR A 85 -0.22 -6.50 -7.38
C THR A 85 -0.25 -6.27 -5.88
N GLU A 86 0.59 -5.36 -5.40
CA GLU A 86 0.27 -4.54 -4.23
C GLU A 86 1.11 -3.25 -4.27
N HIS A 87 0.48 -2.24 -4.86
CA HIS A 87 0.99 -0.89 -5.00
C HIS A 87 0.71 -0.09 -3.72
N PRO A 88 1.60 0.86 -3.34
CA PRO A 88 1.28 1.95 -2.43
C PRO A 88 0.03 2.70 -2.90
N PRO A 89 -0.59 3.54 -2.04
CA PRO A 89 -1.66 4.44 -2.47
C PRO A 89 -1.23 5.13 -3.76
N VAL A 90 -2.02 4.95 -4.82
CA VAL A 90 -1.66 5.49 -6.12
C VAL A 90 -2.23 6.89 -6.19
N GLY A 91 -1.34 7.88 -6.24
CA GLY A 91 -1.70 9.23 -6.63
C GLY A 91 -2.16 9.23 -8.08
N TRP A 92 -3.30 9.83 -8.35
CA TRP A 92 -3.82 10.01 -9.71
C TRP A 92 -4.11 11.48 -9.96
N LEU A 93 -3.92 11.90 -11.22
CA LEU A 93 -4.13 13.26 -11.69
C LEU A 93 -5.00 13.21 -12.95
N LEU A 94 -5.98 14.11 -13.04
CA LEU A 94 -6.70 14.43 -14.27
C LEU A 94 -6.20 15.80 -14.74
N VAL A 95 -5.60 15.84 -15.93
CA VAL A 95 -4.89 17.02 -16.45
C VAL A 95 -5.50 17.44 -17.78
N LYS A 96 -5.63 18.76 -18.00
CA LYS A 96 -5.94 19.34 -19.31
C LYS A 96 -4.64 19.80 -19.99
N PRO A 97 -4.44 19.51 -21.29
CA PRO A 97 -3.37 20.10 -22.06
C PRO A 97 -3.57 21.62 -22.23
#